data_AF-A0A939FAC6-F1
#
_entry.id   AF-A0A939FAC6-F1
#
_cell.length_a   1.000
_cell.length_b   1.000
_cell.length_c   1.000
_cell.angle_alpha   90.00
_cell.angle_beta   90.00
_cell.angle_gamma   90.00
#
_symmetry.space_group_name_H-M   'P 1'
#
loop_
_entity.id
_entity.type
_entity.pdbx_description
1 polymer ?
#
loop_
_entity_poly.entity_id
_entity_poly.type
_entity_poly.pdbx_seq_one_letter_code
_entity_poly.pdbx_strand_id
1 'polypeptide(L)'
;MEEYGVLSRFAWKAVTTVPDSNLSWISGQLSLDDLRALERVTIQMSNQRGITLTHLLASWKAHVEKLESDISLPSSDRSVWGAHDLIAALIIRDSIQDGLGALDAPLRSRFDSLLSEVDERFTSFTEPDALLRIEKVHARPEGEREWWWKRIPAAGPAREEVILYSGLD
;
A
#
# COMPACT_ATOMS: atom_id res chain seq x y z
N MET A 1 7.96 -21.33 11.68
CA MET A 1 9.25 -20.72 11.31
C MET A 1 8.95 -19.31 10.88
N GLU A 2 9.49 -18.33 11.61
CA GLU A 2 9.28 -16.90 11.39
C GLU A 2 9.86 -16.45 10.05
N GLU A 3 8.99 -16.08 9.10
CA GLU A 3 9.40 -15.57 7.78
C GLU A 3 8.91 -14.13 7.54
N TYR A 4 8.74 -13.36 8.62
CA TYR A 4 8.18 -12.00 8.59
C TYR A 4 9.00 -11.01 9.44
N GLY A 5 10.33 -11.05 9.36
CA GLY A 5 11.19 -10.42 10.37
C GLY A 5 11.43 -8.90 10.28
N VAL A 6 11.50 -8.32 9.07
CA VAL A 6 12.02 -6.95 8.91
C VAL A 6 11.07 -6.02 8.15
N LEU A 7 10.59 -6.42 6.97
CA LEU A 7 9.63 -5.62 6.19
C LEU A 7 8.30 -5.43 6.94
N SER A 8 7.90 -6.42 7.73
CA SER A 8 6.76 -6.34 8.64
C SER A 8 6.90 -5.16 9.61
N ARG A 9 8.06 -4.96 10.26
CA ARG A 9 8.15 -3.91 11.29
C ARG A 9 8.01 -2.49 10.72
N PHE A 10 8.51 -2.23 9.52
CA PHE A 10 8.46 -0.90 8.90
C PHE A 10 7.06 -0.57 8.36
N ALA A 11 6.45 -1.51 7.63
CA ALA A 11 5.07 -1.38 7.22
C ALA A 11 4.14 -1.14 8.42
N TRP A 12 4.43 -1.74 9.58
CA TRP A 12 3.54 -1.63 10.75
C TRP A 12 3.57 -0.23 11.36
N LYS A 13 4.75 0.40 11.44
CA LYS A 13 4.85 1.77 11.96
C LYS A 13 4.03 2.72 11.09
N ALA A 14 4.13 2.56 9.77
CA ALA A 14 3.43 3.41 8.81
C ALA A 14 1.90 3.21 8.83
N VAL A 15 1.41 1.98 8.99
CA VAL A 15 -0.05 1.71 9.13
C VAL A 15 -0.62 2.21 10.46
N THR A 16 0.21 2.32 11.51
CA THR A 16 -0.24 2.86 12.82
C THR A 16 -0.24 4.38 12.90
N THR A 17 0.44 5.07 11.99
CA THR A 17 0.51 6.54 11.94
C THR A 17 -0.17 7.06 10.68
N VAL A 18 -1.49 6.83 10.58
CA VAL A 18 -2.31 7.39 9.51
C VAL A 18 -2.70 8.82 9.87
N PRO A 19 -2.55 9.81 8.98
CA PRO A 19 -3.04 11.16 9.23
C PRO A 19 -4.56 11.19 9.45
N ASP A 20 -5.04 11.98 10.41
CA ASP A 20 -6.47 12.17 10.69
C ASP A 20 -7.25 12.64 9.44
N SER A 21 -6.58 13.36 8.53
CA SER A 21 -7.16 13.81 7.26
C SER A 21 -7.56 12.64 6.35
N ASN A 22 -6.81 11.53 6.35
CA ASN A 22 -7.12 10.38 5.51
C ASN A 22 -8.28 9.55 6.07
N LEU A 23 -8.38 9.44 7.39
CA LEU A 23 -9.57 8.86 8.03
C LEU A 23 -10.80 9.75 7.84
N SER A 24 -10.62 11.08 7.91
CA SER A 24 -11.68 12.06 7.65
C SER A 24 -12.16 12.03 6.20
N TRP A 25 -11.27 11.78 5.24
CA TRP A 25 -11.63 11.57 3.84
C TRP A 25 -12.56 10.36 3.68
N ILE A 26 -12.24 9.21 4.31
CA ILE A 26 -13.11 8.02 4.23
C ILE A 26 -14.47 8.28 4.90
N SER A 27 -14.47 8.89 6.09
CA SER A 27 -15.71 9.14 6.82
C SER A 27 -16.61 10.18 6.15
N GLY A 28 -16.06 11.04 5.30
CA GLY A 28 -16.82 11.97 4.46
C GLY A 28 -17.53 11.30 3.27
N GLN A 29 -17.15 10.06 2.90
CA GLN A 29 -17.66 9.36 1.72
C GLN A 29 -18.57 8.16 2.06
N LEU A 30 -18.53 7.69 3.31
CA LEU A 30 -19.26 6.51 3.76
C LEU A 30 -20.26 6.86 4.86
N SER A 31 -21.37 6.11 4.92
CA SER A 31 -22.32 6.25 6.02
C SER A 31 -21.73 5.73 7.33
N LEU A 32 -22.29 6.15 8.47
CA LEU A 32 -21.86 5.64 9.78
C LEU A 32 -22.03 4.10 9.89
N ASP A 33 -23.06 3.55 9.26
CA ASP A 33 -23.30 2.11 9.26
C ASP A 33 -22.28 1.36 8.39
N ASP A 34 -21.87 1.95 7.26
CA ASP A 34 -20.75 1.43 6.46
C ASP A 34 -19.45 1.43 7.24
N LEU A 35 -19.12 2.52 7.93
CA LEU A 35 -17.90 2.63 8.74
C LEU A 35 -17.87 1.56 9.83
N ARG A 36 -18.98 1.38 10.55
CA ARG A 36 -19.13 0.33 11.58
C ARG A 36 -19.00 -1.07 10.99
N ALA A 37 -19.50 -1.29 9.78
CA ALA A 37 -19.36 -2.58 9.12
C ALA A 37 -17.91 -2.85 8.71
N LEU A 38 -17.21 -1.85 8.16
CA LEU A 38 -15.79 -1.94 7.81
C LEU A 38 -14.88 -2.13 9.04
N GLU A 39 -15.21 -1.53 10.17
CA GLU A 39 -14.48 -1.72 11.44
C GLU A 39 -14.53 -3.18 11.94
N ARG A 40 -15.55 -3.95 11.56
CA ARG A 40 -15.66 -5.38 11.90
C ARG A 40 -14.78 -6.26 11.02
N VAL A 41 -14.38 -5.77 9.84
CA VAL A 41 -13.45 -6.50 8.97
C VAL A 41 -12.03 -6.17 9.40
N THR A 42 -11.47 -7.07 10.20
CA THR A 42 -10.13 -6.96 10.75
C THR A 42 -9.22 -7.99 10.10
N ILE A 43 -8.16 -7.52 9.45
CA ILE A 43 -7.13 -8.39 8.88
C ILE A 43 -6.07 -8.64 9.93
N GLN A 44 -5.85 -9.93 10.23
CA GLN A 44 -4.86 -10.35 11.23
C GLN A 44 -3.46 -10.22 10.64
N MET A 45 -2.71 -9.25 11.14
CA MET A 45 -1.32 -9.01 10.72
C MET A 45 -0.31 -9.68 11.65
N SER A 46 -0.72 -10.00 12.88
CA SER A 46 0.08 -10.70 13.87
C SER A 46 -0.83 -11.34 14.92
N ASN A 47 -0.27 -12.22 15.75
CA ASN A 47 -1.02 -12.96 16.79
C ASN A 47 -1.71 -12.08 17.85
N GLN A 48 -1.45 -10.77 17.90
CA GLN A 48 -1.97 -9.87 18.94
C GLN A 48 -2.66 -8.62 18.40
N ARG A 49 -2.59 -8.36 17.09
CA ARG A 49 -3.12 -7.12 16.50
C ARG A 49 -3.63 -7.36 15.09
N GLY A 50 -4.87 -6.95 14.88
CA GLY A 50 -5.46 -6.82 13.56
C GLY A 50 -5.68 -5.35 13.20
N ILE A 51 -5.82 -5.10 11.90
CA ILE A 51 -6.00 -3.77 11.33
C ILE A 51 -7.30 -3.78 10.54
N THR A 52 -8.12 -2.74 10.69
CA THR A 52 -9.40 -2.66 9.98
C THR A 52 -9.20 -2.26 8.53
N LEU A 53 -10.13 -2.61 7.65
CA LEU A 53 -10.10 -2.20 6.25
C LEU A 53 -10.05 -0.68 6.06
N THR A 54 -10.72 0.08 6.93
CA THR A 54 -10.66 1.55 6.93
C THR A 54 -9.24 2.07 7.15
N HIS A 55 -8.51 1.49 8.12
CA HIS A 55 -7.14 1.88 8.40
C HIS A 55 -6.19 1.44 7.28
N LEU A 56 -6.40 0.27 6.69
CA LEU A 56 -5.61 -0.19 5.54
C LEU A 56 -5.81 0.73 4.33
N LEU A 57 -7.05 1.10 4.00
CA LEU A 57 -7.33 2.03 2.90
C LEU A 57 -6.72 3.41 3.15
N ALA A 58 -6.86 3.94 4.37
CA ALA A 58 -6.27 5.23 4.73
C ALA A 58 -4.74 5.20 4.70
N SER A 59 -4.13 4.05 5.06
CA SER A 59 -2.70 3.82 4.96
C SER A 59 -2.25 3.73 3.52
N TRP A 60 -2.94 2.97 2.67
CA TRP A 60 -2.67 2.89 1.24
C TRP A 60 -2.68 4.27 0.61
N LYS A 61 -3.73 5.06 0.87
CA LYS A 61 -3.83 6.45 0.43
C LYS A 61 -2.63 7.28 0.90
N ALA A 62 -2.29 7.24 2.19
CA ALA A 62 -1.16 7.99 2.73
C ALA A 62 0.17 7.63 2.03
N HIS A 63 0.37 6.34 1.73
CA HIS A 63 1.59 5.89 1.08
C HIS A 63 1.65 6.33 -0.38
N VAL A 64 0.55 6.20 -1.12
CA VAL A 64 0.44 6.66 -2.51
C VAL A 64 0.74 8.16 -2.60
N GLU A 65 0.16 8.96 -1.70
CA GLU A 65 0.37 10.41 -1.65
C GLU A 65 1.82 10.79 -1.35
N LYS A 66 2.43 10.10 -0.39
CA LYS A 66 3.81 10.36 0.00
C LYS A 66 4.77 9.98 -1.12
N LEU A 67 4.61 8.79 -1.69
CA LEU A 67 5.41 8.33 -2.83
C LEU A 67 5.30 9.28 -4.02
N GLU A 68 4.09 9.72 -4.37
CA GLU A 68 3.88 10.70 -5.45
C GLU A 68 4.60 12.03 -5.16
N SER A 69 4.48 12.55 -3.94
CA SER A 69 5.12 13.81 -3.56
C SER A 69 6.65 13.76 -3.60
N ASP A 70 7.22 12.58 -3.37
CA ASP A 70 8.67 12.37 -3.32
C ASP A 70 9.31 12.21 -4.70
N ILE A 71 8.52 12.01 -5.76
CA ILE A 71 9.04 11.78 -7.13
C ILE A 71 9.98 12.90 -7.58
N SER A 72 9.65 14.14 -7.24
CA SER A 72 10.44 15.32 -7.63
C SER A 72 11.60 15.65 -6.70
N LEU A 73 11.74 14.92 -5.58
CA LEU A 73 12.77 15.19 -4.58
C LEU A 73 14.05 14.43 -4.88
N PRO A 74 15.22 14.99 -4.53
CA PRO A 74 16.50 14.30 -4.72
C PRO A 74 16.67 13.17 -3.70
N SER A 75 17.28 12.06 -4.11
CA SER A 75 17.56 10.89 -3.25
C SER A 75 18.47 11.17 -2.05
N SER A 76 19.13 12.33 -2.02
CA SER A 76 19.89 12.80 -0.85
C SER A 76 19.01 13.38 0.27
N ASP A 77 17.76 13.72 -0.02
CA ASP A 77 16.81 14.23 0.97
C ASP A 77 16.42 13.09 1.92
N ARG A 78 16.60 13.31 3.23
CA ARG A 78 16.38 12.28 4.25
C ARG A 78 14.92 11.99 4.57
N SER A 79 14.01 12.79 4.01
CA SER A 79 12.56 12.64 4.22
C SER A 79 11.88 11.82 3.14
N VAL A 80 12.60 11.48 2.06
CA VAL A 80 12.04 10.74 0.93
C VAL A 80 11.87 9.27 1.25
N TRP A 81 10.86 8.68 0.64
CA TRP A 81 10.60 7.26 0.71
C TRP A 81 11.32 6.48 -0.36
N GLY A 82 11.85 5.33 0.03
CA GLY A 82 12.69 4.47 -0.77
C GLY A 82 12.00 3.20 -1.27
N ALA A 83 12.79 2.23 -1.75
CA ALA A 83 12.28 0.96 -2.26
C ALA A 83 11.51 0.17 -1.20
N HIS A 84 11.96 0.20 0.05
CA HIS A 84 11.30 -0.52 1.15
C HIS A 84 9.94 0.07 1.53
N ASP A 85 9.79 1.39 1.44
CA ASP A 85 8.51 2.07 1.70
C ASP A 85 7.50 1.78 0.59
N LEU A 86 7.96 1.72 -0.68
CA LEU A 86 7.14 1.24 -1.79
C LEU A 86 6.67 -0.20 -1.55
N ILE A 87 7.56 -1.12 -1.19
CA ILE A 87 7.20 -2.51 -0.88
C ILE A 87 6.19 -2.58 0.27
N ALA A 88 6.37 -1.78 1.32
CA ALA A 88 5.41 -1.68 2.42
C ALA A 88 4.02 -1.26 1.92
N ALA A 89 3.95 -0.28 1.02
CA ALA A 89 2.70 0.18 0.40
C ALA A 89 2.00 -0.95 -0.39
N LEU A 90 2.75 -1.73 -1.17
CA LEU A 90 2.19 -2.85 -1.94
C LEU A 90 1.66 -3.99 -1.05
N ILE A 91 2.33 -4.27 0.08
CA ILE A 91 1.84 -5.23 1.09
C ILE A 91 0.54 -4.75 1.74
N ILE A 92 0.39 -3.44 1.97
CA ILE A 92 -0.88 -2.87 2.44
C ILE A 92 -1.98 -3.12 1.40
N ARG A 93 -1.67 -2.97 0.11
CA ARG A 93 -2.65 -3.22 -0.95
C ARG A 93 -3.05 -4.69 -1.08
N ASP A 94 -2.12 -5.64 -0.85
CA ASP A 94 -2.44 -7.07 -0.70
C ASP A 94 -3.39 -7.30 0.47
N SER A 95 -3.11 -6.66 1.61
CA SER A 95 -3.94 -6.78 2.81
C SER A 95 -5.37 -6.25 2.60
N ILE A 96 -5.53 -5.19 1.82
CA ILE A 96 -6.85 -4.71 1.40
C ILE A 96 -7.54 -5.78 0.56
N GLN A 97 -6.85 -6.34 -0.44
CA GLN A 97 -7.38 -7.38 -1.32
C GLN A 97 -7.89 -8.59 -0.54
N ASP A 98 -7.13 -9.05 0.45
CA ASP A 98 -7.52 -10.15 1.34
C ASP A 98 -8.81 -9.85 2.12
N GLY A 99 -9.02 -8.60 2.51
CA GLY A 99 -10.21 -8.19 3.25
C GLY A 99 -11.46 -7.99 2.41
N LEU A 100 -11.34 -7.76 1.09
CA LEU A 100 -12.50 -7.54 0.21
C LEU A 100 -13.47 -8.73 0.19
N GLY A 101 -12.96 -9.95 0.41
CA GLY A 101 -13.79 -11.16 0.45
C GLY A 101 -14.75 -11.23 1.63
N ALA A 102 -14.54 -10.44 2.68
CA ALA A 102 -15.38 -10.40 3.87
C ALA A 102 -16.52 -9.38 3.79
N LEU A 103 -16.57 -8.56 2.73
CA LEU A 103 -17.59 -7.54 2.53
C LEU A 103 -18.80 -8.10 1.78
N ASP A 104 -19.99 -7.68 2.19
CA ASP A 104 -21.19 -7.89 1.38
C ASP A 104 -21.13 -7.05 0.09
N ALA A 105 -21.90 -7.45 -0.93
CA ALA A 105 -21.81 -6.81 -2.25
C ALA A 105 -22.11 -5.29 -2.23
N PRO A 106 -23.13 -4.78 -1.49
CA PRO A 106 -23.35 -3.35 -1.39
C PRO A 106 -22.19 -2.58 -0.77
N LEU A 107 -21.67 -3.04 0.37
CA LEU A 107 -20.57 -2.38 1.07
C LEU A 107 -19.27 -2.47 0.27
N ARG A 108 -19.02 -3.64 -0.33
CA ARG A 108 -17.89 -3.85 -1.23
C ARG A 108 -17.90 -2.87 -2.39
N SER A 109 -19.02 -2.67 -3.05
CA SER A 109 -19.11 -1.73 -4.17
C SER A 109 -18.77 -0.29 -3.76
N ARG A 110 -19.17 0.16 -2.56
CA ARG A 110 -18.81 1.50 -2.06
C ARG A 110 -17.34 1.60 -1.70
N PHE A 111 -16.79 0.56 -1.07
CA PHE A 111 -15.37 0.48 -0.73
C PHE A 111 -14.50 0.45 -1.99
N ASP A 112 -14.88 -0.35 -2.99
CA ASP A 112 -14.17 -0.49 -4.27
C ASP A 112 -14.10 0.85 -5.01
N SER A 113 -15.14 1.70 -4.94
CA SER A 113 -15.09 3.05 -5.51
C SER A 113 -13.99 3.92 -4.88
N LEU A 114 -13.85 3.87 -3.56
CA LEU A 114 -12.81 4.63 -2.84
C LEU A 114 -11.42 4.06 -3.09
N LEU A 115 -11.31 2.73 -3.11
CA LEU A 115 -10.05 2.05 -3.43
C LEU A 115 -9.59 2.38 -4.86
N SER A 116 -10.53 2.41 -5.80
CA SER A 116 -10.25 2.74 -7.21
C SER A 116 -9.69 4.15 -7.37
N GLU A 117 -10.19 5.14 -6.63
CA GLU A 117 -9.65 6.51 -6.65
C GLU A 117 -8.15 6.54 -6.25
N VAL A 118 -7.78 5.76 -5.22
CA VAL A 118 -6.39 5.67 -4.76
C VAL A 118 -5.53 4.84 -5.73
N ASP A 119 -6.07 3.76 -6.28
CA ASP A 119 -5.39 2.89 -7.26
C ASP A 119 -5.14 3.64 -8.60
N GLU A 120 -6.08 4.49 -9.04
CA GLU A 120 -5.93 5.36 -10.20
C GLU A 120 -4.81 6.39 -9.97
N ARG A 121 -4.75 6.99 -8.78
CA ARG A 121 -3.67 7.88 -8.40
C ARG A 121 -2.32 7.17 -8.36
N PHE A 122 -2.24 5.96 -7.81
CA PHE A 122 -1.01 5.17 -7.88
C PHE A 122 -0.59 4.91 -9.32
N THR A 123 -1.55 4.59 -10.19
CA THR A 123 -1.31 4.34 -11.61
C THR A 123 -0.81 5.57 -12.35
N SER A 124 -1.23 6.79 -11.98
CA SER A 124 -0.91 8.03 -12.68
C SER A 124 0.58 8.40 -12.66
N PHE A 125 1.32 7.97 -11.62
CA PHE A 125 2.75 8.28 -11.46
C PHE A 125 3.68 7.07 -11.54
N THR A 126 3.13 5.88 -11.72
CA THR A 126 3.88 4.65 -11.91
C THR A 126 3.82 4.18 -13.37
N GLU A 127 4.70 3.25 -13.74
CA GLU A 127 4.74 2.61 -15.05
C GLU A 127 4.89 1.09 -14.89
N PRO A 128 4.62 0.28 -15.95
CA PRO A 128 4.85 -1.15 -15.90
C PRO A 128 6.31 -1.51 -15.58
N ASP A 129 6.53 -2.36 -14.58
CA ASP A 129 7.85 -2.89 -14.22
C ASP A 129 8.18 -4.12 -15.07
N ALA A 130 8.57 -3.88 -16.33
CA ALA A 130 8.81 -4.94 -17.32
C ALA A 130 9.91 -5.94 -16.91
N LEU A 131 10.81 -5.56 -15.98
CA LEU A 131 11.91 -6.39 -15.51
C LEU A 131 11.64 -7.01 -14.13
N LEU A 132 10.43 -6.85 -13.59
CA LEU A 132 10.02 -7.39 -12.30
C LEU A 132 11.02 -7.05 -11.17
N ARG A 133 11.57 -5.83 -11.22
CA ARG A 133 12.54 -5.32 -10.23
C ARG A 133 11.96 -5.32 -8.83
N ILE A 134 10.70 -4.93 -8.67
CA ILE A 134 10.01 -4.92 -7.36
C ILE A 134 9.98 -6.31 -6.74
N GLU A 135 9.62 -7.32 -7.52
CA GLU A 135 9.57 -8.70 -7.05
C GLU A 135 10.95 -9.19 -6.59
N LYS A 136 11.98 -8.83 -7.37
CA LYS A 136 13.37 -9.15 -7.04
C LYS A 136 13.84 -8.49 -5.74
N VAL A 137 13.54 -7.19 -5.53
CA VAL A 137 13.90 -6.48 -4.29
C VAL A 137 13.17 -7.07 -3.08
N HIS A 138 11.92 -7.48 -3.25
CA HIS A 138 11.14 -8.06 -2.15
C HIS A 138 11.57 -9.50 -1.79
N ALA A 139 12.26 -10.21 -2.70
CA ALA A 139 12.86 -11.52 -2.46
C ALA A 139 11.89 -12.61 -1.96
N ARG A 140 10.62 -12.57 -2.39
CA ARG A 140 9.63 -13.63 -2.14
C ARG A 140 9.41 -14.49 -3.39
N PRO A 141 9.12 -15.80 -3.24
CA PRO A 141 8.99 -16.72 -4.36
C PRO A 141 7.94 -16.26 -5.39
N GLU A 142 8.26 -16.54 -6.65
CA GLU A 142 7.42 -16.27 -7.83
C GLU A 142 6.03 -16.90 -7.67
N GLY A 143 5.01 -16.08 -7.86
CA GLY A 143 3.61 -16.44 -7.97
C GLY A 143 2.90 -15.36 -8.80
N GLU A 144 1.68 -15.61 -9.24
CA GLU A 144 0.90 -14.57 -9.91
C GLU A 144 0.61 -13.44 -8.92
N ARG A 145 1.43 -12.40 -8.96
CA ARG A 145 1.16 -11.18 -8.21
C ARG A 145 0.14 -10.32 -8.93
N GLU A 146 -0.60 -9.61 -8.11
CA GLU A 146 -1.58 -8.63 -8.54
C GLU A 146 -0.94 -7.46 -9.29
N TRP A 147 -1.75 -6.74 -10.06
CA TRP A 147 -1.25 -5.74 -11.02
C TRP A 147 -0.43 -4.63 -10.37
N TRP A 148 -0.67 -4.27 -9.10
CA TRP A 148 0.08 -3.21 -8.41
C TRP A 148 1.54 -3.59 -8.15
N TRP A 149 1.86 -4.87 -8.02
CA TRP A 149 3.24 -5.35 -7.90
C TRP A 149 4.04 -5.26 -9.20
N LYS A 150 3.34 -5.13 -10.33
CA LYS A 150 3.93 -5.04 -11.68
C LYS A 150 4.15 -3.59 -12.08
N ARG A 151 4.28 -2.69 -11.10
CA ARG A 151 4.42 -1.25 -11.31
C ARG A 151 5.53 -0.68 -10.45
N ILE A 152 6.24 0.28 -11.02
CA ILE A 152 7.33 1.02 -10.40
C ILE A 152 7.08 2.52 -10.60
N PRO A 153 7.42 3.41 -9.64
CA PRO A 153 7.39 4.85 -9.89
C PRO A 153 8.15 5.23 -11.16
N ALA A 154 7.61 6.15 -11.95
CA ALA A 154 8.22 6.58 -13.21
C ALA A 154 9.56 7.31 -12.99
N ALA A 155 9.75 7.95 -11.84
CA ALA A 155 10.98 8.61 -11.43
C ALA A 155 11.09 8.70 -9.89
N GLY A 156 12.19 9.28 -9.40
CA GLY A 156 12.39 9.63 -8.01
C GLY A 156 13.08 8.57 -7.16
N PRO A 157 13.27 8.84 -5.86
CA PRO A 157 14.15 8.06 -4.98
C PRO A 157 13.76 6.59 -4.86
N ALA A 158 12.46 6.29 -4.72
CA ALA A 158 11.98 4.92 -4.66
C ALA A 158 12.32 4.12 -5.93
N ARG A 159 12.25 4.74 -7.12
CA ARG A 159 12.65 4.08 -8.38
C ARG A 159 14.15 3.82 -8.41
N GLU A 160 14.95 4.82 -8.08
CA GLU A 160 16.41 4.72 -8.09
C GLU A 160 16.89 3.61 -7.16
N GLU A 161 16.33 3.53 -5.95
CA GLU A 161 16.65 2.45 -5.02
C GLU A 161 16.19 1.08 -5.51
N VAL A 162 15.00 0.98 -6.13
CA VAL A 162 14.54 -0.30 -6.72
C VAL A 162 15.49 -0.77 -7.81
N ILE A 163 15.93 0.13 -8.70
CA ILE A 163 16.92 -0.19 -9.74
C ILE A 163 18.22 -0.66 -9.09
N LEU A 164 18.75 0.10 -8.14
CA LEU A 164 19.98 -0.22 -7.40
C LEU A 164 19.92 -1.58 -6.71
N TYR A 165 18.85 -1.86 -5.96
CA TYR A 165 18.71 -3.09 -5.18
C TYR A 165 18.31 -4.30 -6.03
N SER A 166 17.66 -4.08 -7.17
CA SER A 166 17.38 -5.17 -8.11
C SER A 166 18.65 -5.68 -8.80
N GLY A 167 19.67 -4.83 -8.98
CA GLY A 167 20.87 -5.18 -9.75
C GLY A 167 20.56 -5.57 -11.20
N LEU A 168 19.52 -4.95 -11.79
CA LEU A 168 19.09 -5.14 -13.18
C LEU A 168 19.17 -3.80 -13.92
N ASP A 169 20.07 -3.73 -14.89
CA ASP A 169 20.25 -2.58 -15.80
C ASP A 169 19.12 -2.51 -16.84
#